data_AF-A0A6P7YZT6-F1
#
_entry.id   AF-A0A6P7YZT6-F1
#
_cell.length_a   1.000
_cell.length_b   1.000
_cell.length_c   1.000
_cell.angle_alpha   90.00
_cell.angle_beta   90.00
_cell.angle_gamma   90.00
#
_symmetry.space_group_name_H-M   'P 1'
#
loop_
_entity.id
_entity.type
_entity.pdbx_description
1 polymer ?
#
loop_
_entity_poly.entity_id
_entity_poly.type
_entity_poly.pdbx_seq_one_letter_code
_entity_poly.pdbx_strand_id
1 'polypeptide(L)'
;MRICLPAWAHSAFAVTRKEVGRAGASAAVAGGSVDKPETLEKQWRCFKMLLFNHFCIQLPMICGTYYFTEYFNIPYDWNSMPKWYKIFAECLGCAIIEDTWHYFLHRLLHHKRIYKYIHKVHHEFTAPFGMQAEYAHPAETIILGIGFFIGIVVFCDHMIFLWAWVIVRLMETIDVHSGYDIPLNPLHLIPFYAGARFHDFHHMNFIGNYASTFTWWDKLLGTDSFFNAHYKKVKEAEEKKEK
;
A
#
# COMPACT_ATOMS: atom_id res chain seq x y z
N MET A 1 3.18 -33.51 32.68
CA MET A 1 3.50 -32.14 33.13
C MET A 1 2.80 -31.17 32.19
N ARG A 2 1.59 -30.71 32.54
CA ARG A 2 0.82 -29.73 31.74
C ARG A 2 1.11 -28.35 32.32
N ILE A 3 1.71 -27.48 31.54
CA ILE A 3 1.95 -26.09 31.92
C ILE A 3 0.60 -25.36 31.73
N CYS A 4 -0.06 -25.03 32.85
CA CYS A 4 -1.19 -24.11 32.85
C CYS A 4 -0.65 -22.69 32.69
N LEU A 5 -0.95 -22.04 31.55
CA LEU A 5 -0.75 -20.60 31.41
C LEU A 5 -1.86 -19.84 32.18
N PRO A 6 -1.58 -18.66 32.75
CA PRO A 6 -2.54 -17.96 33.59
C PRO A 6 -3.59 -17.21 32.75
N ALA A 7 -4.77 -16.99 33.33
CA ALA A 7 -5.99 -16.50 32.67
C ALA A 7 -5.90 -15.12 31.99
N TRP A 8 -4.82 -14.36 32.17
CA TRP A 8 -4.60 -13.08 31.47
C TRP A 8 -4.05 -13.25 30.04
N ALA A 9 -3.53 -14.44 29.69
CA ALA A 9 -2.99 -14.72 28.36
C ALA A 9 -4.07 -14.90 27.27
N HIS A 10 -5.35 -15.03 27.66
CA HIS A 10 -6.47 -15.24 26.72
C HIS A 10 -7.17 -13.95 26.27
N SER A 11 -6.79 -12.78 26.80
CA SER A 11 -7.44 -11.50 26.47
C SER A 11 -6.66 -10.64 25.45
N ALA A 12 -5.49 -11.07 24.99
CA ALA A 12 -4.62 -10.26 24.12
C ALA A 12 -4.85 -10.44 22.60
N PHE A 13 -5.78 -11.30 22.17
CA PHE A 13 -5.90 -11.67 20.75
C PHE A 13 -7.33 -11.64 20.17
N ALA A 14 -8.23 -10.87 20.79
CA ALA A 14 -9.60 -10.72 20.31
C ALA A 14 -9.95 -9.26 20.00
N VAL A 15 -9.11 -8.55 19.25
CA VAL A 15 -9.54 -7.33 18.56
C VAL A 15 -10.33 -7.76 17.32
N THR A 16 -11.59 -8.12 17.56
CA THR A 16 -12.55 -8.29 16.47
C THR A 16 -12.92 -6.90 15.91
N ARG A 17 -13.15 -6.83 14.60
CA ARG A 17 -13.58 -5.64 13.81
C ARG A 17 -14.62 -4.73 14.49
N LYS A 18 -15.36 -5.25 15.47
CA LYS A 18 -16.41 -4.56 16.24
C LYS A 18 -15.89 -3.53 17.26
N GLU A 19 -14.71 -3.70 17.85
CA GLU A 19 -14.22 -2.75 18.87
C GLU A 19 -13.43 -1.59 18.28
N VAL A 20 -12.64 -1.83 17.23
CA VAL A 20 -12.03 -0.75 16.41
C VAL A 20 -13.12 0.06 15.70
N GLY A 21 -14.20 -0.61 15.29
CA GLY A 21 -15.40 0.06 14.78
C GLY A 21 -16.06 0.98 15.81
N ARG A 22 -15.84 0.83 17.13
CA ARG A 22 -16.47 1.67 18.16
C ARG A 22 -15.65 2.91 18.50
N ALA A 23 -14.32 2.82 18.42
CA ALA A 23 -13.42 3.97 18.52
C ALA A 23 -13.36 4.78 17.21
N GLY A 24 -13.60 4.14 16.05
CA GLY A 24 -13.73 4.80 14.75
C GLY A 24 -15.16 5.22 14.36
N ALA A 25 -16.20 4.70 15.02
CA ALA A 25 -17.61 5.03 14.69
C ALA A 25 -18.03 6.46 15.04
N SER A 26 -17.22 7.23 15.77
CA SER A 26 -17.57 8.62 16.06
C SER A 26 -17.30 9.57 14.88
N ALA A 27 -16.62 9.13 13.82
CA ALA A 27 -16.36 9.96 12.63
C ALA A 27 -17.22 9.64 11.40
N ALA A 28 -18.13 8.67 11.47
CA ALA A 28 -19.07 8.39 10.38
C ALA A 28 -20.13 9.51 10.29
N VAL A 29 -19.81 10.56 9.53
CA VAL A 29 -20.77 11.57 9.09
C VAL A 29 -21.68 10.92 8.04
N ALA A 30 -22.96 10.92 8.37
CA ALA A 30 -24.13 10.72 7.53
C ALA A 30 -23.85 10.78 6.00
N GLY A 31 -23.99 9.64 5.32
CA GLY A 31 -24.12 9.58 3.86
C GLY A 31 -23.39 8.43 3.15
N GLY A 32 -22.44 7.76 3.80
CA GLY A 32 -21.76 6.57 3.27
C GLY A 32 -22.44 5.28 3.72
N SER A 33 -22.70 4.36 2.79
CA SER A 33 -23.29 3.05 3.07
C SER A 33 -22.54 2.31 4.18
N VAL A 34 -23.25 1.89 5.22
CA VAL A 34 -22.81 0.93 6.24
C VAL A 34 -21.99 -0.19 5.59
N ASP A 35 -20.79 -0.47 6.10
CA ASP A 35 -19.85 -1.52 5.68
C ASP A 35 -20.57 -2.86 5.47
N LYS A 36 -21.08 -3.08 4.26
CA LYS A 36 -21.58 -4.39 3.85
C LYS A 36 -20.36 -5.20 3.41
N PRO A 37 -20.12 -6.39 3.99
CA PRO A 37 -19.05 -7.23 3.49
C PRO A 37 -19.26 -7.52 2.00
N GLU A 38 -18.20 -7.41 1.21
CA GLU A 38 -18.24 -7.70 -0.22
C GLU A 38 -18.77 -9.11 -0.47
N THR A 39 -19.50 -9.29 -1.57
CA THR A 39 -20.09 -10.59 -1.90
C THR A 39 -19.01 -11.64 -2.16
N LEU A 40 -19.30 -12.90 -1.84
CA LEU A 40 -18.38 -14.01 -2.12
C LEU A 40 -18.00 -14.09 -3.61
N GLU A 41 -18.93 -13.74 -4.49
CA GLU A 41 -18.68 -13.69 -5.94
C GLU A 41 -17.59 -12.67 -6.30
N LYS A 42 -17.67 -11.45 -5.76
CA LYS A 42 -16.66 -10.42 -5.99
C LYS A 42 -15.31 -10.80 -5.40
N GLN A 43 -15.31 -11.36 -4.19
CA GLN A 43 -14.08 -11.86 -3.55
C GLN A 43 -13.43 -12.97 -4.39
N TRP A 44 -14.23 -13.88 -4.93
CA TRP A 44 -13.73 -14.96 -5.79
C TRP A 44 -13.17 -14.44 -7.12
N ARG A 45 -13.80 -13.43 -7.71
CA ARG A 45 -13.25 -12.76 -8.90
C ARG A 45 -11.94 -12.03 -8.59
N CYS A 46 -11.88 -11.32 -7.46
CA CYS A 46 -10.66 -10.69 -6.96
C CYS A 46 -9.54 -11.74 -6.83
N PHE A 47 -9.83 -12.86 -6.17
CA PHE A 47 -8.89 -13.96 -5.97
C PHE A 47 -8.37 -14.54 -7.30
N LYS A 48 -9.24 -14.79 -8.28
CA LYS A 48 -8.81 -15.29 -9.60
C LYS A 48 -7.88 -14.32 -10.34
N MET A 49 -8.20 -13.03 -10.32
CA MET A 49 -7.35 -12.01 -10.94
C MET A 49 -6.01 -11.91 -10.23
N LEU A 50 -6.01 -11.98 -8.90
CA LEU A 50 -4.81 -11.98 -8.09
C LEU A 50 -3.91 -13.17 -8.43
N LEU A 51 -4.46 -14.39 -8.54
CA LEU A 51 -3.72 -15.56 -8.99
C LEU A 51 -3.15 -15.35 -10.41
N PHE A 52 -3.94 -14.83 -11.33
CA PHE A 52 -3.46 -14.52 -12.68
C PHE A 52 -2.29 -13.53 -12.66
N ASN A 53 -2.42 -12.42 -11.94
CA ASN A 53 -1.35 -11.43 -11.81
C ASN A 53 -0.09 -12.04 -11.18
N HIS A 54 -0.22 -12.86 -10.14
CA HIS A 54 0.92 -13.51 -9.49
C HIS A 54 1.65 -14.47 -10.44
N PHE A 55 0.93 -15.37 -11.11
CA PHE A 55 1.57 -16.42 -11.91
C PHE A 55 1.95 -15.97 -13.32
N CYS A 56 1.19 -15.07 -13.94
CA CYS A 56 1.41 -14.68 -15.34
C CYS A 56 2.14 -13.34 -15.49
N ILE A 57 2.15 -12.48 -14.47
CA ILE A 57 2.76 -11.15 -14.54
C ILE A 57 3.94 -11.05 -13.57
N GLN A 58 3.70 -11.24 -12.27
CA GLN A 58 4.74 -11.08 -11.24
C GLN A 58 5.79 -12.17 -11.27
N LEU A 59 5.40 -13.45 -11.42
CA LEU A 59 6.36 -14.56 -11.47
C LEU A 59 7.37 -14.40 -12.61
N PRO A 60 7.00 -14.07 -13.86
CA PRO A 60 7.97 -13.73 -14.89
C PRO A 60 8.89 -12.55 -14.53
N MET A 61 8.35 -11.49 -13.90
CA MET A 61 9.16 -10.35 -13.44
C MET A 61 10.16 -10.76 -12.34
N ILE A 62 9.75 -11.62 -11.40
CA ILE A 62 10.60 -12.18 -10.35
C ILE A 62 11.69 -13.08 -10.98
N CYS A 63 11.35 -13.95 -11.92
CA CYS A 63 12.35 -14.72 -12.66
C CYS A 63 13.34 -13.80 -13.39
N GLY A 64 12.88 -12.67 -13.92
CA GLY A 64 13.73 -11.62 -14.49
C GLY A 64 14.77 -11.09 -13.49
N THR A 65 14.41 -10.93 -12.21
CA THR A 65 15.38 -10.50 -11.18
C THR A 65 16.49 -11.51 -10.94
N TYR A 66 16.20 -12.82 -11.02
CA TYR A 66 17.23 -13.85 -10.93
C TYR A 66 18.24 -13.74 -12.08
N TYR A 67 17.76 -13.59 -13.32
CA TYR A 67 18.65 -13.39 -14.46
C TYR A 67 19.45 -12.09 -14.36
N PHE A 68 18.84 -11.01 -13.83
CA PHE A 68 19.54 -9.77 -13.53
C PHE A 68 20.69 -10.00 -12.53
N THR A 69 20.43 -10.71 -11.42
CA THR A 69 21.47 -10.97 -10.42
C THR A 69 22.62 -11.80 -10.96
N GLU A 70 22.34 -12.80 -11.79
CA GLU A 70 23.37 -13.62 -12.43
C GLU A 70 24.18 -12.80 -13.46
N TYR A 71 23.49 -12.03 -14.31
CA TYR A 71 24.14 -11.24 -15.36
C TYR A 71 25.11 -10.19 -14.80
N PHE A 72 24.72 -9.50 -13.72
CA PHE A 72 25.54 -8.50 -13.06
C PHE A 72 26.47 -9.06 -11.98
N ASN A 73 26.49 -10.38 -11.78
CA ASN A 73 27.27 -11.05 -10.73
C ASN A 73 27.01 -10.44 -9.34
N ILE A 74 25.74 -10.19 -9.01
CA ILE A 74 25.34 -9.59 -7.74
C ILE A 74 25.70 -10.57 -6.60
N PRO A 75 26.56 -10.17 -5.65
CA PRO A 75 26.98 -11.03 -4.57
C PRO A 75 25.86 -11.32 -3.57
N TYR A 76 25.98 -12.44 -2.88
CA TYR A 76 25.07 -12.90 -1.83
C TYR A 76 25.83 -13.45 -0.61
N ASP A 77 27.15 -13.31 -0.58
CA ASP A 77 28.00 -13.85 0.47
C ASP A 77 28.13 -12.91 1.67
N TRP A 78 28.49 -13.46 2.83
CA TRP A 78 28.62 -12.67 4.05
C TRP A 78 29.74 -11.62 4.00
N ASN A 79 30.82 -11.88 3.26
CA ASN A 79 32.00 -11.01 3.27
C ASN A 79 31.80 -9.73 2.46
N SER A 80 30.92 -9.77 1.45
CA SER A 80 30.55 -8.62 0.63
C SER A 80 29.31 -7.86 1.15
N MET A 81 28.75 -8.29 2.29
CA MET A 81 27.54 -7.73 2.88
C MET A 81 27.66 -6.20 3.08
N PRO A 82 26.78 -5.40 2.46
CA PRO A 82 26.72 -3.97 2.71
C PRO A 82 26.41 -3.67 4.18
N LYS A 83 26.95 -2.56 4.68
CA LYS A 83 26.60 -2.09 6.02
C LYS A 83 25.12 -1.69 6.06
N TRP A 84 24.45 -1.93 7.18
CA TRP A 84 23.00 -1.72 7.33
C TRP A 84 22.52 -0.31 6.92
N TYR A 85 23.31 0.74 7.18
CA TYR A 85 22.95 2.12 6.82
C TYR A 85 23.00 2.37 5.31
N LYS A 86 23.81 1.61 4.57
CA LYS A 86 23.86 1.66 3.11
C LYS A 86 22.59 1.04 2.53
N ILE A 87 22.22 -0.15 3.00
CA ILE A 87 20.95 -0.82 2.64
C ILE A 87 19.77 0.11 2.93
N PHE A 88 19.76 0.77 4.09
CA PHE A 88 18.72 1.72 4.45
C PHE A 88 18.66 2.91 3.46
N ALA A 89 19.80 3.51 3.12
CA ALA A 89 19.87 4.62 2.18
C ALA A 89 19.43 4.21 0.77
N GLU A 90 19.78 3.01 0.32
CA GLU A 90 19.38 2.47 -0.97
C GLU A 90 17.87 2.18 -1.01
N CYS A 91 17.31 1.57 0.04
CA CYS A 91 15.85 1.38 0.15
C CYS A 91 15.10 2.71 0.15
N LEU A 92 15.63 3.73 0.83
CA LEU A 92 15.05 5.07 0.79
C LEU A 92 15.14 5.67 -0.62
N GLY A 93 16.26 5.51 -1.31
CA GLY A 93 16.43 5.90 -2.71
C GLY A 93 15.41 5.22 -3.63
N CYS A 94 15.21 3.91 -3.47
CA CYS A 94 14.17 3.16 -4.18
C CYS A 94 12.77 3.70 -3.90
N ALA A 95 12.43 3.95 -2.63
CA ALA A 95 11.13 4.48 -2.25
C ALA A 95 10.86 5.83 -2.93
N ILE A 96 11.87 6.70 -3.04
CA ILE A 96 11.73 7.99 -3.72
C ILE A 96 11.51 7.82 -5.23
N ILE A 97 12.31 6.95 -5.88
CA ILE A 97 12.19 6.67 -7.32
C ILE A 97 10.83 6.06 -7.63
N GLU A 98 10.43 5.04 -6.87
CA GLU A 98 9.19 4.31 -7.07
C GLU A 98 7.99 5.22 -6.79
N ASP A 99 7.97 5.97 -5.68
CA ASP A 99 6.88 6.90 -5.37
C ASP A 99 6.73 8.00 -6.44
N THR A 100 7.85 8.50 -6.96
CA THR A 100 7.84 9.48 -8.05
C THR A 100 7.26 8.87 -9.33
N TRP A 101 7.74 7.68 -9.73
CA TRP A 101 7.22 6.95 -10.88
C TRP A 101 5.73 6.67 -10.74
N HIS A 102 5.34 6.15 -9.57
CA HIS A 102 3.99 5.82 -9.21
C HIS A 102 3.10 7.04 -9.29
N TYR A 103 3.43 8.14 -8.61
CA TYR A 103 2.61 9.35 -8.57
C TYR A 103 2.21 9.84 -9.98
N PHE A 104 3.19 9.98 -10.87
CA PHE A 104 2.94 10.52 -12.21
C PHE A 104 2.15 9.54 -13.09
N LEU A 105 2.48 8.24 -13.05
CA LEU A 105 1.77 7.26 -13.87
C LEU A 105 0.40 6.92 -13.31
N HIS A 106 0.24 6.87 -12.00
CA HIS A 106 -1.06 6.73 -11.35
C HIS A 106 -1.98 7.90 -11.76
N ARG A 107 -1.49 9.14 -11.67
CA ARG A 107 -2.23 10.32 -12.16
C ARG A 107 -2.56 10.23 -13.66
N LEU A 108 -1.65 9.70 -14.48
CA LEU A 108 -1.90 9.47 -15.91
C LEU A 108 -2.95 8.38 -16.14
N LEU A 109 -2.92 7.30 -15.38
CA LEU A 109 -3.88 6.20 -15.44
C LEU A 109 -5.31 6.67 -15.10
N HIS A 110 -5.44 7.69 -14.24
CA HIS A 110 -6.70 8.40 -13.97
C HIS A 110 -7.18 9.32 -15.09
N HIS A 111 -6.37 9.55 -16.12
CA HIS A 111 -6.82 10.36 -17.25
C HIS A 111 -8.03 9.70 -17.94
N LYS A 112 -9.05 10.50 -18.28
CA LYS A 112 -10.36 10.05 -18.80
C LYS A 112 -10.28 9.06 -19.98
N ARG A 113 -9.20 9.15 -20.78
CA ARG A 113 -8.97 8.27 -21.94
C ARG A 113 -8.43 6.89 -21.56
N ILE A 114 -7.77 6.76 -20.42
CA ILE A 114 -7.05 5.55 -19.96
C ILE A 114 -7.83 4.85 -18.85
N TYR A 115 -8.36 5.61 -17.89
CA TYR A 115 -9.02 5.11 -16.67
C TYR A 115 -9.97 3.94 -16.93
N LYS A 116 -10.91 4.12 -17.87
CA LYS A 116 -11.96 3.12 -18.15
C LYS A 116 -11.42 1.74 -18.61
N TYR A 117 -10.18 1.69 -19.11
CA TYR A 117 -9.59 0.48 -19.69
C TYR A 117 -8.60 -0.20 -18.76
N ILE A 118 -7.90 0.58 -17.93
CA ILE A 118 -6.81 0.06 -17.10
C ILE A 118 -7.19 0.21 -15.63
N HIS A 119 -7.29 1.45 -15.15
CA HIS A 119 -7.32 1.72 -13.71
C HIS A 119 -8.69 1.56 -13.04
N LYS A 120 -9.77 1.52 -13.83
CA LYS A 120 -11.11 1.25 -13.32
C LYS A 120 -11.22 -0.11 -12.60
N VAL A 121 -10.38 -1.09 -12.98
CA VAL A 121 -10.36 -2.41 -12.32
C VAL A 121 -9.89 -2.27 -10.87
N HIS A 122 -8.83 -1.50 -10.63
CA HIS A 122 -8.31 -1.23 -9.29
C HIS A 122 -9.36 -0.53 -8.40
N HIS A 123 -10.05 0.45 -8.98
CA HIS A 123 -11.13 1.22 -8.35
C HIS A 123 -12.50 0.51 -8.25
N GLU A 124 -12.55 -0.80 -8.52
CA GLU A 124 -13.79 -1.56 -8.41
C GLU A 124 -14.30 -1.65 -6.96
N PHE A 125 -13.40 -1.50 -5.99
CA PHE A 125 -13.69 -1.58 -4.58
C PHE A 125 -13.38 -0.25 -3.91
N THR A 126 -14.42 0.47 -3.52
CA THR A 126 -14.30 1.81 -2.91
C THR A 126 -13.82 1.78 -1.46
N ALA A 127 -13.87 0.62 -0.81
CA ALA A 127 -13.31 0.36 0.51
C ALA A 127 -12.30 -0.79 0.38
N PRO A 128 -11.02 -0.48 0.11
CA PRO A 128 -10.01 -1.49 -0.13
C PRO A 128 -9.75 -2.33 1.12
N PHE A 129 -9.32 -3.58 0.92
CA PHE A 129 -8.84 -4.46 1.98
C PHE A 129 -7.66 -5.29 1.48
N GLY A 130 -6.92 -5.94 2.38
CA GLY A 130 -5.61 -6.54 2.07
C GLY A 130 -5.50 -7.40 0.80
N MET A 131 -6.52 -8.21 0.42
CA MET A 131 -6.44 -8.99 -0.84
C MET A 131 -6.51 -8.14 -2.10
N GLN A 132 -6.98 -6.90 -2.01
CA GLN A 132 -7.13 -5.97 -3.12
C GLN A 132 -5.91 -5.11 -3.35
N ALA A 133 -4.93 -5.16 -2.44
CA ALA A 133 -3.67 -4.44 -2.59
C ALA A 133 -2.98 -4.72 -3.94
N GLU A 134 -3.23 -5.90 -4.52
CA GLU A 134 -2.70 -6.32 -5.82
C GLU A 134 -3.80 -6.66 -6.84
N TYR A 135 -5.05 -6.27 -6.57
CA TYR A 135 -6.14 -6.38 -7.52
C TYR A 135 -6.10 -5.20 -8.49
N ALA A 136 -5.45 -5.41 -9.63
CA ALA A 136 -5.30 -4.42 -10.68
C ALA A 136 -5.34 -5.07 -12.07
N HIS A 137 -5.56 -4.26 -13.09
CA HIS A 137 -5.43 -4.70 -14.47
C HIS A 137 -3.95 -5.10 -14.75
N PRO A 138 -3.65 -6.17 -15.50
CA PRO A 138 -2.27 -6.61 -15.75
C PRO A 138 -1.34 -5.51 -16.29
N ALA A 139 -1.86 -4.66 -17.17
CA ALA A 139 -1.12 -3.51 -17.69
C ALA A 139 -0.75 -2.49 -16.59
N GLU A 140 -1.62 -2.26 -15.62
CA GLU A 140 -1.33 -1.40 -14.48
C GLU A 140 -0.22 -2.00 -13.61
N THR A 141 -0.31 -3.30 -13.30
CA THR A 141 0.72 -4.02 -12.55
C THR A 141 2.09 -3.87 -13.22
N ILE A 142 2.17 -3.97 -14.54
CA ILE A 142 3.42 -3.77 -15.28
C ILE A 142 3.85 -2.30 -15.24
N ILE A 143 2.95 -1.38 -15.60
CA ILE A 143 3.26 0.05 -15.72
C ILE A 143 3.78 0.61 -14.39
N LEU A 144 3.07 0.38 -13.29
CA LEU A 144 3.48 0.85 -11.97
C LEU A 144 4.64 0.03 -11.41
N GLY A 145 4.64 -1.30 -11.66
CA GLY A 145 5.72 -2.20 -11.22
C GLY A 145 7.09 -1.89 -11.83
N ILE A 146 7.17 -1.23 -12.99
CA ILE A 146 8.46 -0.76 -13.54
C ILE A 146 9.19 0.16 -12.55
N GLY A 147 8.48 1.02 -11.81
CA GLY A 147 9.09 1.91 -10.82
C GLY A 147 9.87 1.15 -9.73
N PHE A 148 9.30 0.04 -9.27
CA PHE A 148 9.95 -0.87 -8.32
C PHE A 148 11.26 -1.46 -8.89
N PHE A 149 11.26 -1.86 -10.16
CA PHE A 149 12.45 -2.42 -10.82
C PHE A 149 13.49 -1.37 -11.19
N ILE A 150 13.10 -0.12 -11.47
CA ILE A 150 14.07 0.96 -11.71
C ILE A 150 14.94 1.13 -10.47
N GLY A 151 14.36 1.13 -9.26
CA GLY A 151 15.11 1.18 -8.01
C GLY A 151 16.11 0.03 -7.88
N ILE A 152 15.69 -1.20 -8.20
CA ILE A 152 16.58 -2.38 -8.20
C ILE A 152 17.75 -2.18 -9.16
N VAL A 153 17.50 -1.78 -10.41
CA VAL A 153 18.56 -1.61 -11.40
C VAL A 153 19.57 -0.54 -11.00
N VAL A 154 19.11 0.52 -10.32
CA VAL A 154 19.97 1.64 -9.91
C VAL A 154 20.82 1.31 -8.68
N PHE A 155 20.25 0.61 -7.68
CA PHE A 155 20.86 0.47 -6.36
C PHE A 155 21.32 -0.95 -6.00
N CYS A 156 20.88 -1.99 -6.71
CA CYS A 156 21.17 -3.36 -6.32
C CYS A 156 22.66 -3.70 -6.49
N ASP A 157 23.35 -3.83 -5.36
CA ASP A 157 24.75 -4.25 -5.30
C ASP A 157 24.96 -5.54 -4.48
N HIS A 158 23.94 -6.02 -3.77
CA HIS A 158 23.97 -7.24 -2.97
C HIS A 158 22.55 -7.83 -2.82
N MET A 159 22.45 -9.16 -2.74
CA MET A 159 21.17 -9.87 -2.63
C MET A 159 20.34 -9.46 -1.39
N ILE A 160 21.01 -9.11 -0.28
CA ILE A 160 20.33 -8.64 0.94
C ILE A 160 19.47 -7.39 0.69
N PHE A 161 19.94 -6.51 -0.19
CA PHE A 161 19.24 -5.27 -0.50
C PHE A 161 17.95 -5.59 -1.27
N LEU A 162 18.00 -6.53 -2.22
CA LEU A 162 16.80 -6.98 -2.94
C LEU A 162 15.72 -7.47 -1.97
N TRP A 163 16.09 -8.34 -1.03
CA TRP A 163 15.16 -8.82 0.00
C TRP A 163 14.63 -7.70 0.88
N ALA A 164 15.52 -6.82 1.35
CA ALA A 164 15.11 -5.67 2.15
C ALA A 164 14.13 -4.77 1.41
N TRP A 165 14.39 -4.47 0.13
CA TRP A 165 13.53 -3.63 -0.70
C TRP A 165 12.17 -4.28 -0.97
N VAL A 166 12.15 -5.58 -1.31
CA VAL A 166 10.89 -6.35 -1.47
C VAL A 166 10.07 -6.30 -0.19
N ILE A 167 10.68 -6.53 0.97
CA ILE A 167 9.98 -6.53 2.27
C ILE A 167 9.40 -5.14 2.56
N VAL A 168 10.20 -4.08 2.40
CA VAL A 168 9.75 -2.70 2.64
C VAL A 168 8.56 -2.36 1.75
N ARG A 169 8.64 -2.67 0.44
CA ARG A 169 7.57 -2.38 -0.51
C ARG A 169 6.30 -3.17 -0.21
N LEU A 170 6.41 -4.47 0.08
CA LEU A 170 5.23 -5.29 0.41
C LEU A 170 4.57 -4.83 1.71
N MET A 171 5.35 -4.48 2.74
CA MET A 171 4.81 -3.94 3.99
C MET A 171 4.04 -2.65 3.78
N GLU A 172 4.60 -1.69 3.02
CA GLU A 172 3.91 -0.45 2.69
C GLU A 172 2.63 -0.70 1.89
N THR A 173 2.69 -1.58 0.89
CA THR A 173 1.55 -1.85 0.00
C THR A 173 0.39 -2.49 0.78
N ILE A 174 0.70 -3.38 1.72
CA ILE A 174 -0.28 -3.97 2.64
C ILE A 174 -0.85 -2.89 3.56
N ASP A 175 0.00 -2.04 4.15
CA ASP A 175 -0.43 -1.02 5.11
C ASP A 175 -1.44 -0.04 4.49
N VAL A 176 -1.12 0.53 3.32
CA VAL A 176 -1.97 1.54 2.65
C VAL A 176 -3.26 0.96 2.06
N HIS A 177 -3.37 -0.36 1.89
CA HIS A 177 -4.59 -1.05 1.42
C HIS A 177 -5.29 -1.88 2.49
N SER A 178 -4.79 -1.84 3.73
CA SER A 178 -5.34 -2.67 4.81
C SER A 178 -6.75 -2.23 5.22
N GLY A 179 -7.09 -0.95 4.98
CA GLY A 179 -8.27 -0.28 5.53
C GLY A 179 -8.16 -0.03 7.04
N TYR A 180 -6.98 -0.23 7.64
CA TYR A 180 -6.72 -0.03 9.06
C TYR A 180 -5.66 1.03 9.27
N ASP A 181 -6.01 2.09 10.00
CA ASP A 181 -5.04 3.03 10.54
C ASP A 181 -4.71 2.62 11.98
N ILE A 182 -3.56 1.95 12.13
CA ILE A 182 -3.14 1.35 13.40
C ILE A 182 -2.43 2.43 14.25
N PRO A 183 -2.88 2.71 15.50
CA PRO A 183 -2.34 3.79 16.34
C PRO A 183 -0.83 3.76 16.64
N LEU A 184 -0.17 2.61 16.45
CA LEU A 184 1.27 2.41 16.70
C LEU A 184 2.01 1.93 15.44
N ASN A 185 1.47 2.21 14.25
CA ASN A 185 2.17 1.85 13.01
C ASN A 185 3.45 2.70 12.86
N PRO A 186 4.64 2.07 12.83
CA PRO A 186 5.92 2.78 12.76
C PRO A 186 6.10 3.54 11.44
N LEU A 187 5.36 3.21 10.38
CA LEU A 187 5.42 3.92 9.10
C LEU A 187 4.93 5.37 9.23
N HIS A 188 4.04 5.69 10.18
CA HIS A 188 3.63 7.07 10.44
C HIS A 188 4.74 7.95 11.03
N LEU A 189 5.86 7.37 11.48
CA LEU A 189 7.04 8.15 11.87
C LEU A 189 7.80 8.70 10.66
N ILE A 190 7.55 8.15 9.46
CA ILE A 190 8.16 8.62 8.22
C ILE A 190 7.46 9.92 7.81
N PRO A 191 8.22 11.03 7.64
CA PRO A 191 7.64 12.29 7.20
C PRO A 191 6.89 12.15 5.87
N PHE A 192 5.74 12.80 5.78
CA PHE A 192 4.88 12.80 4.58
C PHE A 192 4.30 11.43 4.19
N TYR A 193 4.35 10.42 5.05
CA TYR A 193 3.73 9.13 4.76
C TYR A 193 2.23 9.28 4.50
N ALA A 194 1.74 8.71 3.40
CA ALA A 194 0.34 8.75 2.99
C ALA A 194 -0.56 7.92 3.92
N GLY A 195 -0.19 6.66 4.15
CA GLY A 195 -0.93 5.72 4.99
C GLY A 195 -2.30 5.34 4.43
N ALA A 196 -2.99 4.43 5.14
CA ALA A 196 -4.27 3.87 4.71
C ALA A 196 -5.36 4.92 4.48
N ARG A 197 -5.54 5.88 5.40
CA ARG A 197 -6.60 6.91 5.30
C ARG A 197 -6.51 7.75 4.01
N PHE A 198 -5.31 8.07 3.56
CA PHE A 198 -5.10 8.87 2.36
C PHE A 198 -5.50 8.09 1.09
N HIS A 199 -5.12 6.81 1.05
CA HIS A 199 -5.41 5.93 -0.06
C HIS A 199 -6.87 5.44 -0.06
N ASP A 200 -7.48 5.19 1.09
CA ASP A 200 -8.92 4.89 1.20
C ASP A 200 -9.77 6.06 0.66
N PHE A 201 -9.39 7.30 1.01
CA PHE A 201 -10.05 8.47 0.45
C PHE A 201 -9.88 8.58 -1.07
N HIS A 202 -8.71 8.19 -1.60
CA HIS A 202 -8.49 8.11 -3.04
C HIS A 202 -9.48 7.16 -3.72
N HIS A 203 -9.67 5.95 -3.18
CA HIS A 203 -10.64 4.96 -3.69
C HIS A 203 -12.09 5.43 -3.60
N MET A 204 -12.42 6.24 -2.59
CA MET A 204 -13.76 6.81 -2.46
C MET A 204 -14.01 8.03 -3.39
N ASN A 205 -13.00 8.89 -3.57
CA ASN A 205 -13.13 10.16 -4.29
C ASN A 205 -12.76 10.06 -5.77
N PHE A 206 -11.97 9.04 -6.16
CA PHE A 206 -11.44 8.75 -7.51
C PHE A 206 -10.57 9.86 -8.13
N ILE A 207 -10.39 11.01 -7.46
CA ILE A 207 -9.68 12.18 -7.97
C ILE A 207 -8.78 12.74 -6.86
N GLY A 208 -7.52 13.01 -7.20
CA GLY A 208 -6.51 13.44 -6.23
C GLY A 208 -5.85 12.27 -5.51
N ASN A 209 -4.99 12.57 -4.52
CA ASN A 209 -4.35 11.57 -3.65
C ASN A 209 -3.63 10.46 -4.43
N TYR A 210 -2.71 10.84 -5.31
CA TYR A 210 -2.06 9.90 -6.25
C TYR A 210 -0.77 9.26 -5.71
N ALA A 211 -0.22 9.75 -4.60
CA ALA A 211 0.97 9.17 -3.97
C ALA A 211 0.74 7.72 -3.53
N SER A 212 1.77 6.88 -3.68
CA SER A 212 1.80 5.58 -3.03
C SER A 212 2.28 5.74 -1.59
N THR A 213 3.46 6.33 -1.42
CA THR A 213 4.16 6.36 -0.13
C THR A 213 4.23 7.76 0.44
N PHE A 214 4.67 8.75 -0.35
CA PHE A 214 4.95 10.11 0.14
C PHE A 214 4.01 11.14 -0.49
N THR A 215 3.29 11.85 0.37
CA THR A 215 2.31 12.88 -0.01
C THR A 215 2.91 14.18 -0.58
N TRP A 216 4.24 14.28 -0.72
CA TRP A 216 4.90 15.51 -1.14
C TRP A 216 4.52 15.98 -2.55
N TRP A 217 4.26 15.05 -3.47
CA TRP A 217 3.91 15.32 -4.85
C TRP A 217 2.47 15.81 -4.91
N ASP A 218 1.59 15.18 -4.12
CA ASP A 218 0.23 15.67 -3.95
C ASP A 218 0.19 17.07 -3.38
N LYS A 219 0.99 17.34 -2.34
CA LYS A 219 1.07 18.66 -1.72
C LYS A 219 1.63 19.71 -2.68
N LEU A 220 2.68 19.36 -3.43
CA LEU A 220 3.32 20.26 -4.39
C LEU A 220 2.40 20.60 -5.56
N LEU A 221 1.61 19.64 -6.03
CA LEU A 221 0.74 19.77 -7.21
C LEU A 221 -0.74 20.00 -6.86
N GLY A 222 -1.07 20.15 -5.58
CA GLY A 222 -2.39 20.46 -5.07
C GLY A 222 -3.42 19.33 -5.18
N THR A 223 -2.99 18.08 -5.34
CA THR A 223 -3.87 16.92 -5.53
C THR A 223 -4.34 16.30 -4.20
N ASP A 224 -3.97 16.86 -3.04
CA ASP A 224 -4.48 16.49 -1.70
C ASP A 224 -5.62 17.41 -1.19
N SER A 225 -6.03 18.42 -1.98
CA SER A 225 -6.98 19.45 -1.54
C SER A 225 -8.34 18.91 -1.08
N PHE A 226 -8.89 17.93 -1.79
CA PHE A 226 -10.15 17.27 -1.43
C PHE A 226 -10.02 16.49 -0.12
N PHE A 227 -8.91 15.76 0.06
CA PHE A 227 -8.64 15.02 1.28
C PHE A 227 -8.53 15.96 2.48
N ASN A 228 -7.76 17.04 2.37
CA ASN A 228 -7.60 18.02 3.44
C ASN A 228 -8.95 18.65 3.85
N ALA A 229 -9.81 18.96 2.89
CA ALA A 229 -11.15 19.48 3.15
C ALA A 229 -12.05 18.44 3.82
N HIS A 230 -11.97 17.17 3.41
CA HIS A 230 -12.72 16.07 4.02
C HIS A 230 -12.26 15.82 5.46
N TYR A 231 -10.95 15.66 5.66
CA TYR A 231 -10.35 15.36 6.96
C TYR A 231 -10.64 16.44 8.00
N LYS A 232 -10.60 17.72 7.60
CA LYS A 232 -11.00 18.84 8.47
C LYS A 232 -12.45 18.72 8.95
N LYS A 233 -13.39 18.39 8.06
CA LYS A 233 -14.81 18.23 8.41
C LYS A 233 -15.02 17.05 9.37
N VAL A 234 -14.31 15.94 9.14
CA VAL A 234 -14.38 14.76 10.01
C VAL A 234 -13.90 15.10 11.41
N LYS A 235 -12.74 15.75 11.53
CA LYS A 235 -12.19 16.18 12.82
C LYS A 235 -13.11 17.15 13.57
N GLU A 236 -13.67 18.14 12.88
CA GLU A 236 -14.63 19.08 13.46
C GLU A 236 -15.92 18.38 13.95
N ALA A 237 -16.33 17.28 13.30
CA ALA A 237 -17.48 16.50 13.72
C ALA A 237 -17.18 15.62 14.95
N GLU A 238 -15.98 15.05 15.05
CA GLU A 238 -15.51 14.30 16.22
C GLU A 238 -15.43 15.20 17.46
N GLU A 239 -14.80 16.37 17.33
CA GLU A 239 -14.67 17.36 18.41
C GLU A 239 -16.03 17.88 18.92
N LYS A 240 -17.07 17.87 18.07
CA LYS A 240 -18.44 18.22 18.47
C LYS A 240 -19.17 17.09 19.19
N LYS A 241 -18.79 15.84 18.99
CA LYS A 241 -19.38 14.68 19.67
C LYS A 241 -18.77 14.44 21.06
N GLU A 242 -17.55 14.94 21.27
CA GLU A 242 -16.86 14.87 22.56
C GLU A 242 -17.21 16.01 23.52
N LYS A 243 -17.90 17.06 23.04
CA LYS A 243 -18.41 18.19 23.82
C LYS A 243 -19.88 17.99 24.20
#